data_AF-A0A969MVG1-F1
#
_entry.id   AF-A0A969MVG1-F1
#
_cell.length_a   1.000
_cell.length_b   1.000
_cell.length_c   1.000
_cell.angle_alpha   90.00
_cell.angle_beta   90.00
_cell.angle_gamma   90.00
#
_symmetry.space_group_name_H-M   'P 1'
#
loop_
_entity.id
_entity.type
_entity.pdbx_description
1 polymer ?
#
loop_
_entity_poly.entity_id
_entity_poly.type
_entity_poly.pdbx_seq_one_letter_code
_entity_poly.pdbx_strand_id
1 'polypeptide(L)' 'MNLSSPNPETGQLVSISRSDRWQVYARLQELDIPCICLGDGRFQAKIDTPLAALQLWSVIYQFTSSRRQLVEQLERCWQY' A
#
# COMPACT_ATOMS: atom_id res chain seq x y z
N MET A 1 29.21 2.74 -13.20
CA MET A 1 28.37 1.82 -12.41
C MET A 1 26.97 1.89 -13.01
N ASN A 2 26.49 0.77 -13.56
CA ASN A 2 25.26 0.70 -14.35
C ASN A 2 24.06 0.61 -13.40
N LEU A 3 23.21 1.64 -13.36
CA LEU A 3 21.94 1.59 -12.64
C LEU A 3 20.89 1.06 -13.63
N SER A 4 20.63 -0.24 -13.58
CA SER A 4 19.48 -0.82 -14.26
C SER A 4 18.22 -0.19 -13.67
N SER A 5 17.64 0.76 -14.40
CA SER A 5 16.36 1.37 -14.05
C SER A 5 15.28 0.27 -13.97
N PRO A 6 14.53 0.15 -12.87
CA PRO A 6 13.38 -0.75 -12.84
C PRO A 6 12.33 -0.26 -13.83
N ASN A 7 11.87 -1.16 -14.70
CA ASN A 7 10.83 -0.91 -15.68
C ASN A 7 9.54 -0.41 -14.99
N PRO A 8 8.99 0.78 -15.32
CA PRO A 8 7.87 1.38 -14.58
C PRO A 8 6.49 0.80 -14.88
N GLU A 9 6.39 -0.34 -15.58
CA GLU A 9 5.18 -0.71 -16.34
C GLU A 9 4.06 -1.39 -15.53
N THR A 10 4.13 -1.45 -14.19
CA THR A 10 2.99 -2.02 -13.41
C THR A 10 2.92 -1.57 -11.94
N GLY A 11 3.68 -0.55 -11.52
CA GLY A 11 3.69 -0.11 -10.12
C GLY A 11 2.78 1.09 -9.86
N GLN A 12 1.81 0.96 -8.95
CA GLN A 12 1.03 2.11 -8.48
C GLN A 12 1.83 2.91 -7.45
N LEU A 13 2.04 4.20 -7.72
CA LEU A 13 2.77 5.11 -6.84
C LEU A 13 1.84 5.73 -5.81
N VAL A 14 2.11 5.53 -4.52
CA VAL A 14 1.31 6.10 -3.41
C VAL A 14 2.19 6.94 -2.50
N SER A 15 1.72 8.15 -2.15
CA SER A 15 2.38 9.03 -1.19
C SER A 15 1.88 8.72 0.23
N ILE A 16 2.79 8.30 1.11
CA ILE A 16 2.50 7.91 2.50
C ILE A 16 3.45 8.66 3.43
N SER A 17 2.94 9.10 4.59
CA SER A 17 3.75 9.77 5.62
C SER A 17 4.94 8.89 6.04
N ARG A 18 6.07 9.48 6.44
CA ARG A 18 7.27 8.70 6.80
C ARG A 18 7.00 7.70 7.93
N SER A 19 6.17 8.07 8.91
CA SER A 19 5.84 7.24 10.06
C SER A 19 4.97 6.03 9.68
N ASP A 20 4.02 6.22 8.76
CA ASP A 20 3.08 5.17 8.37
C ASP A 20 3.70 4.17 7.39
N ARG A 21 4.74 4.58 6.64
CA ARG A 21 5.45 3.72 5.67
C ARG A 21 5.95 2.40 6.24
N TRP A 22 6.49 2.42 7.45
CA TRP A 22 7.01 1.20 8.06
C TRP A 22 5.89 0.21 8.39
N GLN A 23 4.75 0.72 8.87
CA GLN A 23 3.59 -0.10 9.21
C GLN A 23 2.93 -0.67 7.95
N VAL A 24 2.79 0.16 6.90
CA VAL A 24 2.30 -0.27 5.59
C VAL A 24 3.21 -1.33 4.98
N TYR A 25 4.52 -1.10 4.96
CA TYR A 25 5.50 -2.06 4.44
C TYR A 25 5.42 -3.40 5.18
N ALA A 26 5.44 -3.37 6.52
CA ALA A 26 5.36 -4.59 7.34
C ALA A 26 4.08 -5.39 7.03
N ARG A 27 2.91 -4.73 6.98
CA ARG A 27 1.64 -5.41 6.67
C ARG A 27 1.59 -5.99 5.27
N LEU A 28 2.16 -5.31 4.27
CA LEU A 28 2.18 -5.84 2.91
C LEU A 28 3.12 -7.03 2.77
N GLN A 29 4.24 -7.04 3.50
CA GLN A 29 5.12 -8.22 3.59
C GLN A 29 4.41 -9.41 4.26
N GLU A 30 3.65 -9.19 5.33
CA GLU A 30 2.84 -10.24 5.98
C GLU A 30 1.75 -10.83 5.07
N LEU A 31 1.29 -10.06 4.07
CA LEU A 31 0.30 -10.47 3.07
C LEU A 31 0.94 -11.04 1.80
N ASP A 32 2.26 -11.27 1.79
CA ASP A 32 3.03 -11.72 0.62
C ASP A 32 2.89 -10.79 -0.60
N ILE A 33 2.66 -9.49 -0.38
CA ILE A 33 2.59 -8.49 -1.45
C ILE A 33 3.98 -7.85 -1.62
N PRO A 34 4.67 -8.08 -2.77
CA PRO A 34 5.99 -7.50 -2.99
C PRO A 34 5.92 -5.97 -3.06
N CYS A 35 6.71 -5.30 -2.24
CA CYS A 35 6.77 -3.84 -2.21
C CYS A 35 8.13 -3.29 -1.82
N ILE A 36 8.41 -2.06 -2.24
CA ILE A 36 9.64 -1.32 -1.93
C ILE A 36 9.34 0.12 -1.50
N CYS A 37 10.11 0.60 -0.53
CA CYS A 37 10.17 2.02 -0.14
C CYS A 37 11.40 2.64 -0.80
N LEU A 38 11.19 3.61 -1.68
CA LEU A 38 12.27 4.36 -2.32
C LEU A 38 12.81 5.44 -1.37
N GLY A 39 14.10 5.76 -1.49
CA GLY A 39 14.78 6.74 -0.62
C GLY A 39 14.25 8.17 -0.72
N ASP A 40 13.55 8.51 -1.80
CA ASP A 40 12.84 9.78 -1.99
C ASP A 40 11.44 9.81 -1.33
N GLY A 41 11.07 8.70 -0.70
CA GLY A 41 9.82 8.55 0.03
C GLY A 41 8.63 8.11 -0.79
N ARG A 42 8.86 7.65 -2.00
CA ARG A 42 7.87 6.94 -2.81
C ARG A 42 7.72 5.49 -2.35
N PHE A 43 6.51 4.97 -2.49
CA PHE A 43 6.18 3.57 -2.21
C PHE A 43 5.71 2.91 -3.51
N GLN A 44 6.24 1.73 -3.82
CA GLN A 44 5.87 0.94 -5.00
C GLN A 44 5.54 -0.50 -4.58
N ALA A 45 4.37 -0.98 -4.99
CA ALA A 45 3.97 -2.38 -4.83
C ALA A 45 3.71 -3.03 -6.18
N LYS A 46 3.99 -4.33 -6.27
CA LYS A 46 3.64 -5.14 -7.43
C LYS A 46 2.20 -5.63 -7.28
N ILE A 47 1.35 -5.34 -8.26
CA ILE A 47 -0.06 -5.71 -8.24
C ILE A 47 -0.31 -6.68 -9.39
N ASP A 48 -0.29 -7.97 -9.08
CA ASP A 48 -0.50 -9.03 -10.09
C ASP A 48 -1.95 -9.53 -10.13
N THR A 49 -2.77 -9.19 -9.12
CA THR A 49 -4.15 -9.68 -8.99
C THR A 49 -5.10 -8.60 -8.46
N PRO A 50 -6.41 -8.68 -8.76
CA PRO A 50 -7.41 -7.79 -8.15
C PRO A 50 -7.44 -7.89 -6.63
N LEU A 51 -7.18 -9.07 -6.06
CA LEU A 51 -7.09 -9.26 -4.62
C LEU A 51 -5.92 -8.46 -4.03
N ALA A 52 -4.73 -8.54 -4.64
CA ALA A 52 -3.57 -7.76 -4.21
C ALA A 52 -3.84 -6.25 -4.30
N ALA A 53 -4.58 -5.80 -5.33
CA ALA A 53 -4.99 -4.40 -5.45
C ALA A 53 -5.90 -3.97 -4.29
N LEU A 54 -6.90 -4.79 -3.95
CA LEU A 54 -7.82 -4.52 -2.86
C LEU A 54 -7.14 -4.55 -1.48
N GLN A 55 -6.24 -5.51 -1.27
CA GLN A 55 -5.44 -5.60 -0.04
C GLN A 55 -4.52 -4.40 0.11
N LEU A 56 -3.83 -3.98 -0.96
CA LEU A 56 -3.01 -2.79 -0.95
C LEU A 56 -3.83 -1.54 -0.58
N TRP A 57 -4.98 -1.35 -1.23
CA TRP A 57 -5.89 -0.25 -0.91
C TRP A 57 -6.32 -0.28 0.56
N SER A 58 -6.71 -1.45 1.06
CA SER A 58 -7.17 -1.63 2.44
C SER A 58 -6.08 -1.30 3.46
N VAL A 59 -4.85 -1.76 3.23
CA VAL A 59 -3.70 -1.47 4.10
C VAL A 59 -3.39 0.02 4.10
N ILE A 60 -3.29 0.65 2.93
CA ILE A 60 -3.04 2.10 2.86
C ILE A 60 -4.14 2.85 3.62
N TYR A 61 -5.40 2.52 3.32
CA TYR A 61 -6.54 3.17 3.96
C TYR A 61 -6.51 3.01 5.48
N GLN A 62 -6.14 1.84 5.99
CA GLN A 62 -6.05 1.56 7.43
C GLN A 62 -5.07 2.51 8.15
N PHE A 63 -3.92 2.78 7.54
CA PHE A 63 -2.87 3.57 8.17
C PHE A 63 -2.98 5.07 7.88
N THR A 64 -3.61 5.48 6.78
CA THR A 64 -3.72 6.91 6.42
C THR A 64 -5.05 7.56 6.82
N SER A 65 -6.05 6.78 7.20
CA SER A 65 -7.38 7.30 7.55
C SER A 65 -7.51 7.58 9.05
N SER A 66 -8.36 8.54 9.38
CA SER A 66 -8.77 8.77 10.77
C SER A 66 -9.55 7.57 11.32
N ARG A 67 -9.54 7.40 12.65
CA ARG A 67 -10.34 6.36 13.33
C ARG A 67 -11.80 6.37 12.91
N ARG A 68 -12.40 7.55 12.75
CA ARG A 68 -13.81 7.69 12.33
C ARG A 68 -14.03 7.11 10.93
N GLN A 69 -13.17 7.45 9.98
CA GLN A 69 -13.24 6.93 8.61
C GLN A 69 -13.11 5.40 8.56
N LEU A 70 -12.26 4.82 9.41
CA LEU A 70 -12.13 3.36 9.51
C LEU A 70 -13.42 2.69 10.00
N VAL A 71 -14.04 3.25 11.03
CA VAL A 71 -15.33 2.75 11.55
C VAL A 71 -16.41 2.84 10.46
N GLU A 72 -16.52 4.00 9.81
CA GLU A 72 -17.52 4.21 8.74
C GLU A 72 -17.32 3.26 7.55
N GLN A 73 -16.09 2.89 7.19
CA GLN A 73 -15.87 1.86 6.16
C GLN A 73 -16.28 0.47 6.63
N LEU A 74 -15.91 0.09 7.85
CA LEU A 74 -16.29 -1.22 8.38
C LEU A 74 -17.82 -1.36 8.45
N GLU A 75 -18.51 -0.32 8.91
CA GLU A 75 -19.98 -0.25 8.90
C GLU A 75 -20.55 -0.43 7.50
N ARG A 76 -19.96 0.22 6.47
CA ARG A 76 -20.37 0.03 5.07
C ARG A 76 -20.15 -1.40 4.59
N CYS A 77 -19.02 -2.02 4.92
CA CYS A 77 -18.73 -3.40 4.53
C CYS A 77 -19.72 -4.41 5.11
N TRP A 78 -20.30 -4.13 6.28
CA TRP A 78 -21.31 -4.99 6.90
C TRP A 78 -22.73 -4.83 6.35
N GLN A 79 -22.99 -3.86 5.47
CA GLN A 79 -24.31 -3.64 4.87
C GLN A 79 -24.54 -4.44 3.57
N TYR A 80 -23.56 -5.23 3.14
CA TYR A 80 -23.59 -6.07 1.93
C TYR A 80 -23.33 -7.53 2.27
#